data_AF-A0A523WK23-F1
#
_entry.id   AF-A0A523WK23-F1
#
_cell.length_a   1.000
_cell.length_b   1.000
_cell.length_c   1.000
_cell.angle_alpha   90.00
_cell.angle_beta   90.00
_cell.angle_gamma   90.00
#
_symmetry.space_group_name_H-M   'P 1'
#
loop_
_entity.id
_entity.type
_entity.pdbx_description
1 polymer ?
#
loop_
_entity_poly.entity_id
_entity_poly.type
_entity_poly.pdbx_seq_one_letter_code
_entity_poly.pdbx_strand_id
1 'polypeptide(L)'
;MSKLTGNLDAIAEQIRKSFSAKDAAREKVLPLCRDAIRCCSQAIRAVHRQEFDRAAELLKSARNLLTEAEQAITAHSELSNTGFIRDAQKEFAEGSILLALVTGKRLPDPVELGIDAAAYLNGLGEAVGELRRYLLDGMRQGDLSRSEELLLVMDDIYNVLVTMDFPDA
;
A
#
# COMPACT_ATOMS: atom_id res chain seq x y z
N MET A 1 23.37 -34.60 -31.76
CA MET A 1 22.99 -33.18 -31.58
C MET A 1 23.99 -32.31 -32.32
N SER A 2 23.54 -31.22 -32.95
CA SER A 2 24.42 -30.29 -33.66
C SER A 2 25.43 -29.66 -32.68
N LYS A 3 26.67 -29.42 -33.13
CA LYS A 3 27.67 -28.65 -32.36
C LYS A 3 27.13 -27.26 -31.95
N LEU A 4 26.16 -26.74 -32.70
CA LEU A 4 25.48 -25.47 -32.45
C LEU A 4 24.48 -25.52 -31.28
N THR A 5 24.02 -26.70 -30.86
CA THR A 5 23.02 -26.86 -29.79
C THR A 5 23.54 -27.61 -28.56
N GLY A 6 24.85 -27.84 -28.47
CA GLY A 6 25.46 -28.64 -27.40
C GLY A 6 25.39 -28.02 -26.00
N ASN A 7 25.11 -26.72 -25.89
CA ASN A 7 24.93 -25.99 -24.63
C ASN A 7 23.45 -25.69 -24.31
N LEU A 8 22.51 -26.11 -25.15
CA LEU A 8 21.10 -25.77 -25.01
C LEU A 8 20.49 -26.31 -23.72
N ASP A 9 20.85 -27.53 -23.31
CA ASP A 9 20.36 -28.14 -22.07
C ASP A 9 20.84 -27.38 -20.83
N ALA A 10 22.09 -26.92 -20.83
CA ALA A 10 22.65 -26.11 -19.74
C ALA A 10 21.97 -24.72 -19.66
N ILE A 11 21.72 -24.09 -20.81
CA ILE A 11 20.96 -22.83 -20.87
C ILE A 11 19.54 -23.04 -20.33
N ALA A 12 18.84 -24.08 -20.80
CA ALA A 12 17.49 -24.39 -20.37
C ALA A 12 17.42 -24.66 -18.86
N GLU A 13 18.40 -25.37 -18.31
CA GLU A 13 18.43 -25.68 -16.87
C GLU A 13 18.68 -24.44 -16.01
N GLN A 14 19.56 -23.53 -16.45
CA GLN A 14 19.78 -22.27 -15.77
C GLN A 14 18.51 -21.40 -15.77
N ILE A 15 17.80 -21.35 -16.90
CA ILE A 15 16.52 -20.62 -17.02
C ILE A 15 15.45 -21.25 -16.11
N ARG A 16 15.31 -22.59 -16.10
CA ARG A 16 14.35 -23.28 -15.23
C ARG A 16 14.59 -22.95 -13.76
N LYS A 17 15.83 -23.04 -13.29
CA LYS A 17 16.18 -22.69 -11.90
C LYS A 17 15.81 -21.25 -11.57
N SER A 18 16.10 -20.31 -12.48
CA SER A 18 15.72 -18.91 -12.30
C SER A 18 14.21 -18.73 -12.22
N PHE A 19 13.43 -19.42 -13.06
CA PHE A 19 11.97 -19.29 -13.10
C PHE A 19 11.32 -19.92 -11.87
N SER A 20 11.78 -21.11 -11.46
CA SER A 20 11.28 -21.76 -10.24
C SER A 20 11.55 -20.94 -8.98
N ALA A 21 12.71 -20.27 -8.89
CA ALA A 21 12.99 -19.37 -7.77
C ALA A 21 12.05 -18.15 -7.74
N LYS A 22 11.79 -17.52 -8.90
CA LYS A 22 10.84 -16.41 -9.02
C LYS A 22 9.41 -16.83 -8.66
N ASP A 23 8.99 -18.00 -9.12
CA ASP A 23 7.66 -18.55 -8.84
C ASP A 23 7.46 -18.83 -7.34
N ALA A 24 8.45 -19.48 -6.71
CA ALA A 24 8.43 -19.74 -5.27
C ALA A 24 8.39 -18.44 -4.44
N ALA A 25 9.12 -17.41 -4.84
CA ALA A 25 9.07 -16.10 -4.18
C ALA A 25 7.67 -15.46 -4.32
N ARG A 26 7.07 -15.55 -5.51
CA ARG A 26 5.71 -15.04 -5.75
C ARG A 26 4.65 -15.74 -4.90
N GLU A 27 4.68 -17.06 -4.83
CA GLU A 27 3.76 -17.86 -4.01
C GLU A 27 3.89 -17.54 -2.51
N LYS A 28 5.08 -17.13 -2.06
CA LYS A 28 5.28 -16.64 -0.70
C LYS A 28 4.70 -15.25 -0.48
N VAL A 29 4.84 -14.33 -1.43
CA VAL A 29 4.46 -12.92 -1.24
C VAL A 29 2.97 -12.66 -1.41
N LEU A 30 2.32 -13.33 -2.37
CA LEU A 30 0.88 -13.16 -2.61
C LEU A 30 0.00 -13.28 -1.36
N PRO A 31 0.14 -14.29 -0.49
CA PRO A 31 -0.65 -14.38 0.74
C PRO A 31 -0.32 -13.25 1.73
N LEU A 32 0.95 -12.86 1.86
CA LEU A 32 1.37 -11.75 2.74
C LEU A 32 0.71 -10.43 2.33
N CYS A 33 0.69 -10.12 1.03
CA CYS A 33 0.02 -8.94 0.50
C CYS A 33 -1.49 -8.97 0.76
N ARG A 34 -2.15 -10.12 0.55
CA ARG A 34 -3.59 -10.28 0.84
C ARG A 34 -3.91 -10.07 2.32
N ASP A 35 -3.09 -10.60 3.21
CA ASP A 35 -3.26 -10.40 4.64
C ASP A 35 -2.99 -8.95 5.06
N ALA A 36 -2.01 -8.28 4.45
CA ALA A 36 -1.75 -6.86 4.68
C ALA A 36 -2.96 -6.01 4.29
N ILE A 37 -3.53 -6.23 3.10
CA ILE A 37 -4.74 -5.56 2.63
C ILE A 37 -5.90 -5.79 3.61
N ARG A 38 -6.09 -7.04 4.06
CA ARG A 38 -7.13 -7.37 5.05
C ARG A 38 -6.94 -6.60 6.36
N CYS A 39 -5.70 -6.48 6.86
CA CYS A 39 -5.38 -5.67 8.02
C CYS A 39 -5.71 -4.18 7.79
N CYS A 40 -5.39 -3.63 6.62
CA CYS A 40 -5.69 -2.25 6.26
C CYS A 40 -7.21 -1.99 6.21
N SER A 41 -7.98 -2.85 5.54
CA SER A 41 -9.44 -2.73 5.52
C SER A 41 -10.06 -2.82 6.92
N GLN A 42 -9.50 -3.67 7.80
CA GLN A 42 -9.95 -3.74 9.19
C GLN A 42 -9.58 -2.47 9.98
N ALA A 43 -8.41 -1.88 9.73
CA ALA A 43 -7.96 -0.65 10.35
C ALA A 43 -8.84 0.55 9.94
N ILE A 44 -9.17 0.69 8.66
CA ILE A 44 -10.06 1.74 8.15
C ILE A 44 -11.45 1.60 8.81
N ARG A 45 -11.99 0.38 8.90
CA ARG A 45 -13.26 0.16 9.63
C ARG A 45 -13.16 0.50 11.12
N ALA A 46 -12.02 0.25 11.75
CA ALA A 46 -11.79 0.62 13.16
C ALA A 46 -11.71 2.15 13.32
N VAL A 47 -11.09 2.87 12.38
CA VAL A 47 -11.10 4.34 12.33
C VAL A 47 -12.52 4.88 12.30
N HIS A 48 -13.40 4.35 11.43
CA HIS A 48 -14.81 4.77 11.37
C HIS A 48 -15.61 4.46 12.63
N ARG A 49 -15.17 3.48 13.43
CA ARG A 49 -15.72 3.20 14.76
C ARG A 49 -15.03 3.98 15.88
N GLN A 50 -14.11 4.88 15.55
CA GLN A 50 -13.28 5.65 16.48
C GLN A 50 -12.40 4.76 17.39
N GLU A 51 -12.11 3.53 16.96
CA GLU A 51 -11.23 2.57 17.64
C GLU A 51 -9.76 2.82 17.21
N PHE A 52 -9.22 3.99 17.50
CA PHE A 52 -7.94 4.45 16.93
C PHE A 52 -6.73 3.60 17.36
N ASP A 53 -6.69 3.15 18.62
CA ASP A 53 -5.62 2.26 19.10
C ASP A 53 -5.63 0.94 18.34
N ARG A 54 -6.84 0.40 18.10
CA ARG A 54 -7.01 -0.83 17.33
C ARG A 54 -6.60 -0.65 15.87
N ALA A 55 -6.94 0.49 15.27
CA ALA A 55 -6.49 0.81 13.92
C ALA A 55 -4.96 0.87 13.83
N ALA A 56 -4.30 1.49 14.82
CA ALA A 56 -2.83 1.56 14.87
C ALA A 56 -2.18 0.17 14.99
N GLU A 57 -2.72 -0.73 15.80
CA GLU A 57 -2.25 -2.12 15.90
C GLU A 57 -2.39 -2.90 14.59
N LEU A 58 -3.52 -2.72 13.90
CA LEU A 58 -3.79 -3.37 12.63
C LEU A 58 -2.84 -2.86 11.53
N LEU A 59 -2.59 -1.54 11.47
CA LEU A 59 -1.63 -0.95 10.53
C LEU A 59 -0.20 -1.39 10.83
N LYS A 60 0.19 -1.48 12.11
CA LYS A 60 1.48 -2.06 12.50
C LYS A 60 1.62 -3.50 12.00
N SER A 61 0.55 -4.29 12.09
CA SER A 61 0.53 -5.66 11.59
C SER A 61 0.66 -5.71 10.07
N ALA A 62 -0.03 -4.82 9.34
CA ALA A 62 0.12 -4.67 7.90
C ALA A 62 1.55 -4.30 7.49
N ARG A 63 2.21 -3.36 8.20
CA ARG A 63 3.61 -3.01 7.92
C ARG A 63 4.57 -4.18 8.10
N ASN A 64 4.37 -5.00 9.13
CA ASN A 64 5.19 -6.19 9.35
C ASN A 64 5.04 -7.19 8.18
N LEU A 65 3.82 -7.41 7.70
CA LEU A 65 3.55 -8.27 6.56
C LEU A 65 4.17 -7.74 5.26
N LEU A 66 4.10 -6.43 5.02
CA LEU A 66 4.76 -5.77 3.89
C LEU A 66 6.29 -5.89 3.98
N THR A 67 6.86 -5.73 5.16
CA THR A 67 8.31 -5.91 5.38
C THR A 67 8.74 -7.35 5.08
N GLU A 68 7.93 -8.34 5.51
CA GLU A 68 8.21 -9.76 5.20
C GLU A 68 8.11 -10.05 3.69
N ALA A 69 7.12 -9.45 3.02
CA ALA A 69 6.96 -9.53 1.57
C ALA A 69 8.17 -8.92 0.82
N GLU A 70 8.62 -7.73 1.23
CA GLU A 70 9.81 -7.05 0.68
C GLU A 70 11.09 -7.89 0.84
N GLN A 71 11.26 -8.52 2.00
CA GLN A 71 12.40 -9.42 2.26
C GLN A 71 12.36 -10.67 1.39
N ALA A 72 11.18 -11.25 1.15
CA ALA A 72 11.01 -12.45 0.34
C ALA A 72 11.39 -12.24 -1.14
N ILE A 73 11.38 -11.00 -1.64
CA ILE A 73 11.69 -10.65 -3.03
C ILE A 73 12.99 -9.86 -3.19
N THR A 74 13.74 -9.61 -2.12
CA THR A 74 14.98 -8.81 -2.20
C THR A 74 16.00 -9.40 -3.20
N ALA A 75 16.01 -10.72 -3.38
CA ALA A 75 16.84 -11.40 -4.39
C ALA A 75 16.27 -11.34 -5.84
N HIS A 76 15.06 -10.81 -6.00
CA HIS A 76 14.29 -10.80 -7.25
C HIS A 76 13.62 -9.42 -7.44
N SER A 77 14.42 -8.38 -7.67
CA SER A 77 13.96 -6.98 -7.81
C SER A 77 12.86 -6.77 -8.87
N GLU A 78 12.80 -7.64 -9.89
CA GLU A 78 11.71 -7.66 -10.88
C GLU A 78 10.32 -7.91 -10.27
N LEU A 79 10.26 -8.59 -9.11
CA LEU A 79 9.03 -8.85 -8.38
C LEU A 79 8.61 -7.69 -7.47
N SER A 80 9.49 -6.73 -7.20
CA SER A 80 9.20 -5.57 -6.35
C SER A 80 8.18 -4.60 -6.97
N ASN A 81 8.03 -4.63 -8.29
CA ASN A 81 7.08 -3.80 -9.04
C ASN A 81 5.81 -4.55 -9.48
N THR A 82 5.49 -5.68 -8.84
CA THR A 82 4.25 -6.39 -9.16
C THR A 82 3.03 -5.63 -8.61
N GLY A 83 1.92 -5.68 -9.35
CA GLY A 83 0.68 -4.99 -8.98
C GLY A 83 0.20 -5.32 -7.56
N PHE A 84 0.32 -6.57 -7.12
CA PHE A 84 -0.15 -6.98 -5.79
C PHE A 84 0.62 -6.37 -4.61
N ILE A 85 1.91 -6.03 -4.78
CA ILE A 85 2.68 -5.33 -3.73
C ILE A 85 2.27 -3.86 -3.70
N ARG A 86 2.16 -3.23 -4.87
CA ARG A 86 1.72 -1.84 -5.00
C ARG A 86 0.31 -1.66 -4.44
N ASP A 87 -0.60 -2.59 -4.71
CA ASP A 87 -1.95 -2.60 -4.15
C ASP A 87 -1.90 -2.65 -2.62
N ALA A 88 -1.12 -3.57 -2.04
CA ALA A 88 -0.99 -3.67 -0.59
C ALA A 88 -0.33 -2.44 0.06
N GLN A 89 0.65 -1.83 -0.60
CA GLN A 89 1.29 -0.58 -0.17
C GLN A 89 0.33 0.60 -0.25
N LYS A 90 -0.49 0.68 -1.31
CA LYS A 90 -1.53 1.71 -1.49
C LYS A 90 -2.57 1.65 -0.37
N GLU A 91 -3.11 0.46 -0.08
CA GLU A 91 -4.09 0.26 1.00
C GLU A 91 -3.47 0.57 2.39
N PHE A 92 -2.18 0.26 2.57
CA PHE A 92 -1.44 0.62 3.78
C PHE A 92 -1.24 2.14 3.91
N ALA A 93 -0.96 2.83 2.80
CA ALA A 93 -0.88 4.27 2.75
C ALA A 93 -2.23 4.90 3.11
N GLU A 94 -3.32 4.47 2.46
CA GLU A 94 -4.68 4.94 2.70
C GLU A 94 -5.03 4.88 4.20
N GLY A 95 -4.90 3.70 4.81
CA GLY A 95 -5.22 3.51 6.22
C GLY A 95 -4.33 4.33 7.17
N SER A 96 -3.03 4.46 6.86
CA SER A 96 -2.09 5.23 7.68
C SER A 96 -2.34 6.73 7.60
N ILE A 97 -2.61 7.24 6.41
CA ILE A 97 -2.95 8.64 6.13
C ILE A 97 -4.28 8.97 6.81
N LEU A 98 -5.31 8.15 6.60
CA LEU A 98 -6.62 8.33 7.21
C LEU A 98 -6.50 8.42 8.73
N LEU A 99 -5.81 7.46 9.37
CA LEU A 99 -5.62 7.46 10.82
C LEU A 99 -4.87 8.72 11.30
N ALA A 100 -3.83 9.15 10.60
CA ALA A 100 -3.10 10.35 10.96
C ALA A 100 -4.00 11.60 10.96
N LEU A 101 -4.74 11.81 9.87
CA LEU A 101 -5.59 12.99 9.70
C LEU A 101 -6.75 13.04 10.71
N VAL A 102 -7.47 11.93 10.89
CA VAL A 102 -8.59 11.88 11.85
C VAL A 102 -8.11 11.95 13.30
N THR A 103 -6.83 11.71 13.58
CA THR A 103 -6.24 11.89 14.93
C THR A 103 -5.47 13.20 15.09
N GLY A 104 -5.52 14.10 14.09
CA GLY A 104 -4.86 15.42 14.16
C GLY A 104 -3.34 15.33 14.13
N LYS A 105 -2.79 14.25 13.58
CA LYS A 105 -1.36 14.04 13.41
C LYS A 105 -0.93 14.48 12.00
N ARG A 106 0.36 14.79 11.87
CA ARG A 106 0.98 15.07 10.57
C ARG A 106 0.84 13.84 9.66
N LEU A 107 0.65 14.09 8.36
CA LEU A 107 0.75 13.06 7.32
C LEU A 107 2.10 12.34 7.41
N PRO A 108 2.12 11.00 7.46
CA PRO A 108 3.36 10.26 7.34
C PRO A 108 3.90 10.41 5.91
N ASP A 109 5.21 10.50 5.74
CA ASP A 109 5.82 10.52 4.41
C ASP A 109 6.05 9.07 3.86
N PRO A 110 6.19 8.88 2.53
CA PRO A 110 6.36 7.53 1.96
C PRO A 110 7.61 6.80 2.44
N VAL A 111 8.68 7.53 2.80
CA VAL A 111 9.92 6.96 3.31
C VAL A 111 9.71 6.46 4.75
N GLU A 112 9.00 7.22 5.58
CA GLU A 112 8.58 6.80 6.92
C GLU A 112 7.70 5.55 6.89
N LEU A 113 6.82 5.44 5.89
CA LEU A 113 5.97 4.26 5.68
C LEU A 113 6.72 3.08 5.03
N GLY A 114 7.88 3.32 4.42
CA GLY A 114 8.67 2.31 3.71
C GLY A 114 7.95 1.79 2.47
N ILE A 115 7.29 2.65 1.70
CA ILE A 115 6.53 2.28 0.50
C ILE A 115 6.91 3.09 -0.73
N ASP A 116 6.51 2.60 -1.90
CA ASP A 116 6.71 3.31 -3.17
C ASP A 116 5.91 4.62 -3.25
N ALA A 117 6.49 5.65 -3.88
CA ALA A 117 5.88 6.97 -3.98
C ALA A 117 4.58 6.95 -4.80
N ALA A 118 4.48 6.13 -5.85
CA ALA A 118 3.24 6.03 -6.64
C ALA A 118 2.14 5.34 -5.84
N ALA A 119 2.48 4.30 -5.06
CA ALA A 119 1.54 3.67 -4.14
C ALA A 119 1.04 4.65 -3.05
N TYR A 120 1.95 5.47 -2.52
CA TYR A 120 1.61 6.53 -1.55
C TYR A 120 0.63 7.56 -2.14
N LEU A 121 0.93 8.12 -3.31
CA LEU A 121 0.08 9.13 -3.95
C LEU A 121 -1.31 8.57 -4.28
N ASN A 122 -1.38 7.30 -4.69
CA ASN A 122 -2.65 6.63 -4.95
C ASN A 122 -3.46 6.44 -3.66
N GLY A 123 -2.83 5.91 -2.59
CA GLY A 123 -3.48 5.77 -1.29
C GLY A 123 -3.87 7.11 -0.64
N LEU A 124 -3.12 8.19 -0.91
CA LEU A 124 -3.48 9.54 -0.50
C LEU A 124 -4.79 9.99 -1.16
N GLY A 125 -5.00 9.68 -2.44
CA GLY A 125 -6.25 9.92 -3.15
C GLY A 125 -7.42 9.09 -2.60
N GLU A 126 -7.20 7.81 -2.28
CA GLU A 126 -8.24 6.95 -1.67
C GLU A 126 -8.62 7.41 -0.26
N ALA A 127 -7.65 7.88 0.52
CA ALA A 127 -7.90 8.41 1.87
C ALA A 127 -8.86 9.61 1.88
N VAL A 128 -8.87 10.44 0.82
CA VAL A 128 -9.86 11.52 0.65
C VAL A 128 -11.29 10.98 0.60
N GLY A 129 -11.49 9.83 -0.03
CA GLY A 129 -12.77 9.13 -0.08
C GLY A 129 -13.25 8.68 1.30
N GLU A 130 -12.34 8.15 2.12
CA GLU A 130 -12.64 7.72 3.49
C GLU A 130 -12.79 8.91 4.46
N LEU A 131 -12.05 10.02 4.28
CA LEU A 131 -12.27 11.27 5.02
C LEU A 131 -13.67 11.82 4.77
N ARG A 132 -14.14 11.82 3.52
CA ARG A 132 -15.52 12.21 3.19
C ARG A 132 -16.52 11.35 3.95
N ARG A 133 -16.30 10.03 4.02
CA ARG A 133 -17.17 9.14 4.78
C ARG A 133 -17.14 9.47 6.28
N TYR A 134 -15.95 9.64 6.84
CA TYR A 134 -15.76 9.99 8.25
C TYR A 134 -16.50 11.30 8.61
N LEU A 135 -16.37 12.32 7.76
CA LEU A 135 -17.08 13.59 7.89
C LEU A 135 -18.60 13.41 7.87
N LEU A 136 -19.13 12.71 6.87
CA LEU A 136 -20.58 12.48 6.75
C LEU A 136 -21.15 11.71 7.95
N ASP A 137 -20.39 10.75 8.48
CA ASP A 137 -20.80 10.00 9.67
C ASP A 137 -20.77 10.87 10.94
N GLY A 138 -19.81 11.79 11.08
CA GLY A 138 -19.82 12.82 12.12
C GLY A 138 -21.00 13.79 12.01
N MET A 139 -21.28 14.29 10.80
CA MET A 139 -22.42 15.17 10.54
C MET A 139 -23.76 14.53 10.93
N ARG A 140 -23.94 13.22 10.66
CA ARG A 140 -25.13 12.45 11.07
C ARG A 140 -25.31 12.39 12.59
N GLN A 141 -24.21 12.48 13.34
CA GLN A 141 -24.20 12.47 14.81
C GLN A 141 -24.24 13.89 15.39
N GLY A 142 -24.28 14.92 14.55
CA GLY A 142 -24.26 16.33 14.97
C GLY A 142 -22.87 16.84 15.35
N ASP A 143 -21.80 16.08 15.08
CA ASP A 143 -20.42 16.51 15.29
C ASP A 143 -19.86 17.19 14.02
N LEU A 144 -19.71 18.51 14.11
CA LEU A 144 -19.10 19.35 13.07
C LEU A 144 -17.75 19.94 13.51
N SER A 145 -17.25 19.55 14.67
CA SER A 145 -16.13 20.22 15.35
C SER A 145 -14.86 20.30 14.51
N ARG A 146 -14.62 19.29 13.66
CA ARG A 146 -13.45 19.17 12.79
C ARG A 146 -13.77 19.17 11.30
N SER A 147 -15.01 19.54 10.93
CA SER A 147 -15.44 19.46 9.53
C SER A 147 -14.65 20.38 8.62
N GLU A 148 -14.48 21.64 9.02
CA GLU A 148 -13.74 22.63 8.23
C GLU A 148 -12.26 22.25 8.08
N GLU A 149 -11.63 21.81 9.17
CA GLU A 149 -10.23 21.36 9.19
C GLU A 149 -10.00 20.23 8.18
N LEU A 150 -10.83 19.20 8.20
CA LEU A 150 -10.67 18.04 7.32
C LEU A 150 -11.05 18.37 5.87
N LEU A 151 -12.01 19.28 5.63
CA LEU A 151 -12.33 19.74 4.28
C LEU A 151 -11.14 20.48 3.64
N LEU A 152 -10.48 21.37 4.39
CA LEU A 152 -9.27 22.05 3.92
C LEU A 152 -8.15 21.05 3.59
N VAL A 153 -7.96 20.03 4.43
CA VAL A 153 -6.99 18.96 4.15
C VAL A 153 -7.33 18.22 2.84
N MET A 154 -8.61 17.93 2.58
CA MET A 154 -9.02 17.28 1.34
C MET A 154 -8.71 18.16 0.12
N ASP A 155 -8.94 19.47 0.21
CA ASP A 155 -8.61 20.44 -0.85
C ASP A 155 -7.09 20.53 -1.08
N ASP A 156 -6.29 20.59 -0.01
CA ASP A 156 -4.82 20.60 -0.11
C ASP A 156 -4.30 19.34 -0.80
N ILE A 157 -4.84 18.17 -0.45
CA ILE A 157 -4.48 16.90 -1.10
C ILE A 157 -4.84 16.95 -2.59
N TYR A 158 -6.05 17.40 -2.94
CA TYR A 158 -6.47 17.54 -4.33
C TYR A 158 -5.54 18.47 -5.13
N ASN A 159 -5.23 19.63 -4.56
CA ASN A 159 -4.35 20.63 -5.17
C ASN A 159 -2.94 20.09 -5.43
N VAL A 160 -2.43 19.21 -4.56
CA VAL A 160 -1.15 18.54 -4.81
C VAL A 160 -1.29 17.46 -5.88
N LEU A 161 -2.28 16.57 -5.78
CA LEU A 161 -2.44 15.44 -6.69
C LEU A 161 -2.67 15.88 -8.15
N VAL A 162 -3.42 16.96 -8.39
CA VAL A 162 -3.65 17.48 -9.74
C VAL A 162 -2.38 18.04 -10.40
N THR A 163 -1.34 18.36 -9.63
CA THR A 163 -0.04 18.81 -10.15
C THR A 163 0.89 17.65 -10.54
N MET A 164 0.54 16.41 -10.20
CA MET A 164 1.33 15.21 -10.51
C MET A 164 1.07 14.73 -11.94
N ASP A 165 1.19 15.64 -12.91
CA ASP A 165 0.99 15.38 -14.34
C ASP A 165 2.30 14.90 -14.99
N PHE A 166 2.57 13.61 -14.83
CA PHE A 166 3.71 12.94 -15.48
C PHE A 166 3.18 11.99 -16.56
N PRO A 167 3.73 12.03 -17.79
CA PRO A 167 3.32 11.10 -18.84
C PRO A 167 3.66 9.66 -18.43
N ASP A 168 2.72 8.73 -18.64
CA ASP A 168 2.97 7.29 -18.53
C ASP A 168 4.11 6.92 -19.51
N ALA A 169 5.25 6.52 -18.96
CA ALA A 169 6.45 6.11 -19.70
C ALA A 169 6.49 4.59 -19.93
#